data_AF-K1RA97-F1
#
_entry.id   AF-K1RA97-F1
#
_cell.length_a   1.000
_cell.length_b   1.000
_cell.length_c   1.000
_cell.angle_alpha   90.00
_cell.angle_beta   90.00
_cell.angle_gamma   90.00
#
_symmetry.space_group_name_H-M   'P 1'
#
loop_
_entity.id
_entity.type
_entity.pdbx_description
1 polymer ?
#
loop_
_entity_poly.entity_id
_entity_poly.type
_entity_poly.pdbx_seq_one_letter_code
_entity_poly.pdbx_strand_id
1 'polypeptide(L)'
;MALSSFLVAAIDFGTTFSGYAFSLLNDYEKDPLRISAANWSAGSGRLVSLKTSTCVLFDSKGEFHSFGFEVEDKYSDLVLENQHDWYYFRRFKMMLYKKMV
;
A
#
# COMPACT_ATOMS: atom_id res chain seq x y z
N MET A 1 -31.57 -6.13 12.47
CA MET A 1 -31.29 -5.64 11.10
C MET A 1 -29.82 -5.91 10.83
N ALA A 2 -29.50 -6.77 9.87
CA ALA A 2 -28.11 -6.97 9.48
C ALA A 2 -27.59 -5.66 8.87
N LEU A 3 -26.38 -5.26 9.22
CA LEU A 3 -25.69 -4.16 8.56
C LEU A 3 -25.56 -4.53 7.08
N SER A 4 -26.29 -3.86 6.19
CA SER A 4 -26.07 -3.98 4.76
C SER A 4 -24.72 -3.34 4.44
N SER A 5 -23.71 -4.14 4.11
CA SER A 5 -22.41 -3.63 3.69
C SER A 5 -22.56 -2.93 2.33
N PHE A 6 -22.31 -1.62 2.28
CA PHE A 6 -22.35 -0.85 1.03
C PHE A 6 -21.12 -1.06 0.14
N LEU A 7 -20.06 -1.66 0.68
CA LEU A 7 -18.79 -1.93 0.00
C LEU A 7 -18.15 -3.18 0.59
N VAL A 8 -17.54 -4.00 -0.27
CA VAL A 8 -16.63 -5.07 0.10
C VAL A 8 -15.26 -4.75 -0.49
N ALA A 9 -14.20 -4.85 0.31
CA ALA A 9 -12.82 -4.69 -0.14
C ALA A 9 -12.00 -5.94 0.16
N ALA A 10 -11.15 -6.31 -0.79
CA ALA A 10 -10.11 -7.32 -0.63
C ALA A 10 -8.75 -6.61 -0.63
N ILE A 11 -7.97 -6.80 0.43
CA ILE A 11 -6.64 -6.22 0.59
C ILE A 11 -5.61 -7.34 0.47
N ASP A 12 -4.71 -7.19 -0.49
CA ASP A 12 -3.55 -8.05 -0.67
C ASP A 12 -2.32 -7.34 -0.10
N PHE A 13 -1.89 -7.74 1.09
CA PHE A 13 -0.54 -7.46 1.56
C PHE A 13 0.38 -8.54 1.02
N GLY A 14 1.04 -8.27 -0.11
CA GLY A 14 2.02 -9.17 -0.69
C GLY A 14 3.40 -9.03 -0.07
N THR A 15 4.35 -9.85 -0.54
CA THR A 15 5.75 -9.73 -0.13
C THR A 15 6.43 -8.54 -0.80
N THR A 16 6.25 -8.41 -2.12
CA THR A 16 6.86 -7.35 -2.94
C THR A 16 5.93 -6.17 -3.16
N PHE A 17 4.66 -6.45 -3.47
CA PHE A 17 3.66 -5.45 -3.78
C PHE A 17 2.39 -5.70 -2.99
N SER A 18 1.74 -4.62 -2.58
CA SER A 18 0.44 -4.63 -1.93
C SER A 18 -0.57 -3.88 -2.78
N GLY A 19 -1.84 -4.26 -2.68
CA GLY A 19 -2.92 -3.59 -3.39
C GLY A 19 -4.26 -3.93 -2.79
N TYR A 20 -5.30 -3.29 -3.29
CA TYR A 20 -6.66 -3.63 -2.91
C TYR A 20 -7.59 -3.51 -4.11
N ALA A 21 -8.65 -4.31 -4.05
CA ALA A 21 -9.79 -4.24 -4.95
C ALA A 21 -11.06 -4.13 -4.11
N PHE A 22 -12.10 -3.52 -4.67
CA PHE A 22 -13.36 -3.32 -3.98
C PHE A 22 -14.53 -3.39 -4.94
N SER A 23 -15.70 -3.70 -4.40
CA SER A 23 -16.98 -3.65 -5.10
C SER A 23 -18.00 -2.92 -4.23
N LEU A 24 -18.72 -1.98 -4.82
CA LEU A 24 -19.84 -1.29 -4.18
C LEU A 24 -21.10 -2.13 -4.35
N LEU A 25 -22.00 -2.12 -3.36
CA LEU A 25 -23.24 -2.90 -3.41
C LEU A 25 -24.07 -2.60 -4.68
N ASN A 26 -24.20 -1.33 -5.05
CA ASN A 26 -24.93 -0.91 -6.26
C ASN A 26 -24.24 -1.35 -7.56
N ASP A 27 -22.91 -1.46 -7.58
CA ASP A 27 -22.19 -2.01 -8.74
C ASP A 27 -22.37 -3.53 -8.82
N TYR A 28 -22.27 -4.22 -7.69
CA TYR A 28 -22.48 -5.66 -7.57
C TYR A 28 -23.90 -6.09 -7.96
N GLU A 29 -24.93 -5.35 -7.53
CA GLU A 29 -26.34 -5.63 -7.86
C GLU A 29 -26.62 -5.50 -9.37
N LYS A 30 -25.86 -4.66 -10.08
CA LYS A 30 -25.97 -4.49 -11.54
C LYS A 30 -25.12 -5.49 -12.30
N ASP A 31 -23.90 -5.73 -11.84
CA ASP A 31 -22.95 -6.67 -12.41
C ASP A 31 -21.99 -7.17 -11.31
N PRO A 32 -22.17 -8.42 -10.82
CA PRO A 32 -21.32 -9.01 -9.79
C PRO A 32 -19.82 -9.08 -10.14
N LEU A 33 -19.47 -9.01 -11.43
CA LEU A 33 -18.07 -9.05 -11.90
C LEU A 33 -17.44 -7.65 -11.98
N ARG A 34 -18.20 -6.59 -11.72
CA ARG A 34 -17.71 -5.21 -11.70
C ARG A 34 -16.89 -4.96 -10.43
N ILE A 35 -15.58 -5.15 -10.56
CA ILE A 35 -14.61 -4.91 -9.49
C ILE A 35 -13.74 -3.69 -9.84
N SER A 36 -13.54 -2.82 -8.86
CA SER A 36 -12.64 -1.67 -8.96
C SER A 36 -11.34 -1.95 -8.20
N ALA A 37 -10.22 -1.45 -8.71
CA ALA A 37 -8.92 -1.54 -8.05
C ALA A 37 -8.23 -0.17 -8.10
N ALA A 38 -7.41 0.11 -7.10
CA ALA A 38 -6.69 1.38 -7.04
C ALA A 38 -5.53 1.41 -8.05
N ASN A 39 -5.44 2.51 -8.80
CA ASN A 39 -4.27 2.83 -9.58
C ASN A 39 -3.27 3.57 -8.71
N TRP A 40 -2.02 3.12 -8.75
CA TRP A 40 -0.88 3.66 -8.02
C TRP A 40 0.15 4.14 -9.03
N SER A 41 0.74 5.29 -8.73
CA SER A 41 1.73 5.91 -9.59
C SER A 41 3.13 5.71 -9.01
N ALA A 42 4.07 5.24 -9.84
CA ALA A 42 5.50 5.13 -9.50
C ALA A 42 6.35 6.03 -10.42
N GLY A 43 7.58 6.32 -9.99
CA GLY A 43 8.56 7.07 -10.78
C GLY A 43 8.06 8.45 -11.20
N SER A 44 7.60 9.24 -10.21
CA SER A 44 7.04 10.58 -10.43
C SER A 44 5.83 10.64 -11.39
N GLY A 45 4.99 9.60 -11.40
CA GLY A 45 3.77 9.57 -12.21
C GLY A 45 3.90 8.95 -13.58
N ARG A 46 5.07 8.38 -13.93
CA ARG A 46 5.33 7.81 -15.26
C ARG A 46 4.86 6.38 -15.42
N LEU A 47 4.63 5.67 -14.31
CA LEU A 47 4.20 4.28 -14.30
C LEU A 47 2.92 4.14 -13.48
N VAL A 48 1.86 3.60 -14.10
CA VAL A 48 0.60 3.29 -13.42
C VAL A 48 0.52 1.78 -13.17
N SER A 49 0.16 1.39 -11.94
CA SER A 49 0.10 0.01 -11.50
C SER A 49 -1.13 -0.22 -10.60
N LEU A 50 -1.70 -1.42 -10.63
CA LEU A 50 -2.80 -1.81 -9.72
C LEU A 50 -2.33 -2.18 -8.30
N LYS A 51 -1.02 -2.13 -8.08
CA LYS A 51 -0.37 -2.38 -6.80
C LYS A 51 0.74 -1.37 -6.54
N THR A 52 1.06 -1.18 -5.27
CA THR A 52 2.15 -0.35 -4.77
C THR A 52 3.20 -1.19 -4.03
N SER A 53 4.42 -0.70 -3.86
CA SER A 53 5.47 -1.44 -3.14
C SER A 53 5.07 -1.78 -1.71
N THR A 54 5.40 -2.99 -1.24
CA THR A 54 5.21 -3.35 0.18
C THR A 54 6.35 -2.77 1.01
N CYS A 55 6.29 -1.46 1.23
CA CYS A 55 7.24 -0.74 2.04
C CYS A 55 6.57 0.36 2.85
N VAL A 56 7.17 0.71 3.98
CA VAL A 56 6.71 1.76 4.88
C VAL A 56 7.89 2.60 5.33
N LEU A 57 7.65 3.90 5.50
CA LEU A 57 8.60 4.87 6.01
C LEU A 57 8.06 5.47 7.30
N PHE A 58 8.91 5.55 8.31
CA PHE A 58 8.68 6.33 9.51
C PHE A 58 9.72 7.43 9.62
N ASP A 59 9.32 8.57 10.17
CA ASP A 59 10.22 9.68 10.45
C ASP A 59 11.18 9.34 11.62
N SER A 60 12.05 10.28 11.98
CA SER A 60 13.02 10.05 13.05
C SER A 60 12.42 9.93 14.46
N LYS A 61 11.15 10.29 14.63
CA LYS A 61 10.39 10.06 15.87
C LYS A 61 9.67 8.71 15.86
N GLY A 62 9.73 7.96 14.76
CA GLY A 62 9.01 6.71 14.59
C GLY A 62 7.53 6.92 14.23
N GLU A 63 7.13 8.12 13.80
CA GLU A 63 5.78 8.39 13.35
C GLU A 63 5.61 7.95 11.89
N PHE A 64 4.44 7.40 11.57
CA PHE A 64 4.15 6.93 10.22
C PHE A 64 4.20 8.11 9.24
N HIS A 65 5.00 7.96 8.18
CA HIS A 65 5.08 8.96 7.12
C HIS A 65 4.32 8.51 5.87
N SER A 66 4.74 7.39 5.25
CA SER A 66 4.16 6.93 3.99
C SER A 66 4.27 5.43 3.79
N PHE A 67 3.48 4.90 2.84
CA PHE A 67 3.46 3.51 2.41
C PHE A 67 3.45 3.44 0.87
N GLY A 68 4.12 2.46 0.29
CA GLY A 68 4.09 2.27 -1.17
C GLY A 68 5.18 3.02 -1.93
N PHE A 69 4.96 3.25 -3.23
CA PHE A 69 5.94 3.91 -4.10
C PHE A 69 6.44 5.26 -3.60
N GLU A 70 5.61 6.03 -2.89
CA GLU A 70 6.01 7.30 -2.27
C GLU A 70 7.19 7.14 -1.30
N VAL A 71 7.30 5.99 -0.63
CA VAL A 71 8.43 5.67 0.24
C VAL A 71 9.73 5.56 -0.55
N GLU A 72 9.69 4.97 -1.75
CA GLU A 72 10.89 4.77 -2.57
C GLU A 72 11.45 6.10 -3.07
N ASP A 73 10.56 6.99 -3.51
CA ASP A 73 10.92 8.35 -3.93
C ASP A 73 11.47 9.15 -2.73
N LYS A 74 10.72 9.22 -1.62
CA LYS A 74 11.13 9.98 -0.43
C LYS A 74 12.43 9.48 0.19
N TYR A 75 12.62 8.15 0.28
CA TYR A 75 13.84 7.59 0.84
C TYR A 75 15.05 7.87 -0.04
N SER A 76 14.88 7.92 -1.36
CA SER A 76 15.95 8.30 -2.29
C SER A 76 16.41 9.74 -2.03
N ASP A 77 15.48 10.67 -1.84
CA ASP A 77 15.79 12.07 -1.50
C ASP A 77 16.51 12.18 -0.15
N LEU A 78 16.04 11.46 0.88
CA LEU A 78 16.69 11.45 2.21
C LEU A 78 18.14 10.97 2.13
N VAL A 79 18.42 9.94 1.33
CA VAL A 79 19.78 9.45 1.10
C VAL A 79 20.65 10.50 0.41
N LEU A 80 20.12 11.22 -0.59
CA LEU A 80 20.84 12.31 -1.26
C LEU A 80 21.15 13.49 -0.33
N GLU A 81 20.25 13.77 0.61
CA GLU A 81 20.40 14.81 1.62
C GLU A 81 21.23 14.39 2.85
N ASN A 82 21.77 13.17 2.89
CA ASN A 82 22.47 12.56 4.04
C ASN A 82 21.63 12.53 5.34
N GLN A 83 20.31 12.39 5.22
CA GLN A 83 19.41 12.17 6.35
C GLN A 83 19.24 10.66 6.59
N HIS A 84 19.77 10.17 7.72
CA HIS A 84 19.83 8.74 8.04
C HIS A 84 19.09 8.36 9.33
N ASP A 85 18.39 9.31 9.95
CA ASP A 85 17.62 9.14 11.18
C ASP A 85 16.20 8.58 10.95
N TRP A 86 15.81 8.35 9.70
CA TRP A 86 14.52 7.79 9.29
C TRP A 86 14.52 6.26 9.25
N TYR A 87 13.34 5.65 9.46
CA TYR A 87 13.19 4.19 9.47
C TYR A 87 12.47 3.70 8.22
N TYR A 88 13.23 3.07 7.32
CA TYR A 88 12.72 2.49 6.08
C TYR A 88 12.62 0.97 6.18
N PHE A 89 11.41 0.43 6.00
CA PHE A 89 11.16 -1.01 6.01
C PHE A 89 10.63 -1.49 4.65
N ARG A 90 11.47 -2.23 3.92
CA ARG A 90 11.12 -2.83 2.63
C ARG A 90 10.74 -4.30 2.76
N ARG A 91 9.71 -4.74 2.03
CA ARG A 91 9.19 -6.13 2.03
C ARG A 91 8.88 -6.63 3.44
N PHE A 92 8.31 -5.74 4.27
CA PHE A 92 8.19 -5.96 5.71
C PHE A 92 7.24 -7.09 6.12
N LYS A 93 6.35 -7.54 5.22
CA LYS A 93 5.50 -8.72 5.46
C LYS A 93 6.32 -9.92 5.94
N MET A 94 7.49 -10.16 5.34
CA MET A 94 8.33 -11.29 5.73
C MET A 94 9.00 -11.10 7.09
N MET A 95 9.21 -9.85 7.52
CA MET A 95 9.69 -9.56 8.88
C MET A 95 8.61 -9.87 9.92
N LEU A 96 7.34 -9.62 9.60
CA LEU A 96 6.20 -9.97 10.45
C LEU A 96 6.00 -11.49 10.54
N TYR A 97 6.10 -12.19 9.41
CA TYR A 97 5.98 -13.65 9.37
C TYR A 97 7.03 -14.32 10.28
N LYS A 98 8.28 -13.85 10.25
CA LYS A 98 9.37 -14.39 11.07
C LYS A 98 9.23 -14.10 12.58
N LYS A 99 8.34 -13.19 12.98
CA LYS A 99 8.08 -12.85 14.39
C LYS A 99 6.97 -13.68 15.03
N MET A 100 6.26 -14.51 14.27
CA MET A 100 5.25 -15.43 14.80
C MET A 100 5.88 -16.68 15.44
N VAL A 101 6.88 -16.48 16.30
CA VAL A 101 7.47 -17.53 17.18
C VAL A 101 6.92 -17.32 18.58
#